data_AF-A0AAV3R6R7-F1
#
_entry.id   AF-A0AAV3R6R7-F1
#
_cell.length_a   1.000
_cell.length_b   1.000
_cell.length_c   1.000
_cell.angle_alpha   90.00
_cell.angle_beta   90.00
_cell.angle_gamma   90.00
#
_symmetry.space_group_name_H-M   'P 1'
#
loop_
_entity.id
_entity.type
_entity.pdbx_description
1 polymer ?
#
loop_
_entity_poly.entity_id
_entity_poly.type
_entity_poly.pdbx_seq_one_letter_code
_entity_poly.pdbx_strand_id
1 'polypeptide(L)'
;MFIKFLPFFPIFIILTQCSLIYAQQAAAPAPSGPTNITAILEKAGQFTLLIRLLKATQLADQINTQLNNSNQGMTLFAPPDNAFSSLQSGTLNSLSDQQKVQLLQYHVIPNFLSMSQFQTVSNPVRTQAGNNSPGQFPLNVTTSGNNQVNISTGVNTATVANAIYTDNQLAVYQVDNVLQPLALFGTPAPAPAPTASTPKKKSPVVDSPVSGDDETTPDVSHAVGFAMNGLVSFLGIAFLAGMLS
;
A
#
# COMPACT_ATOMS: atom_id res chain seq x y z
N MET A 1 -14.54 -75.43 63.06
CA MET A 1 -15.01 -74.57 61.95
C MET A 1 -13.86 -74.44 60.95
N PHE A 2 -14.14 -74.30 59.65
CA PHE A 2 -13.15 -74.39 58.55
C PHE A 2 -12.64 -73.01 58.07
N ILE A 3 -11.44 -72.97 57.45
CA ILE A 3 -11.08 -72.12 56.27
C ILE A 3 -10.92 -70.58 56.54
N LYS A 4 -10.04 -69.79 55.89
CA LYS A 4 -9.04 -69.99 54.80
C LYS A 4 -7.77 -69.10 54.97
N PHE A 5 -7.05 -68.84 53.87
CA PHE A 5 -5.65 -68.38 53.75
C PHE A 5 -5.52 -67.05 52.94
N LEU A 6 -4.45 -66.28 53.21
CA LEU A 6 -3.78 -65.32 52.29
C LEU A 6 -4.47 -63.92 52.02
N PRO A 7 -3.86 -62.92 51.29
CA PRO A 7 -3.26 -61.76 51.99
C PRO A 7 -3.38 -60.35 51.31
N PHE A 8 -2.63 -59.37 51.85
CA PHE A 8 -1.84 -58.32 51.14
C PHE A 8 -2.55 -57.29 50.21
N PHE A 9 -2.66 -56.03 50.66
CA PHE A 9 -2.60 -54.85 49.77
C PHE A 9 -2.32 -53.54 50.55
N PRO A 10 -1.17 -52.85 50.36
CA PRO A 10 -0.95 -51.51 50.86
C PRO A 10 -1.39 -50.47 49.81
N ILE A 11 -2.44 -49.69 50.08
CA ILE A 11 -2.93 -48.68 49.13
C ILE A 11 -2.14 -47.37 49.23
N PHE A 12 -1.58 -47.03 48.07
CA PHE A 12 -0.90 -45.83 47.61
C PHE A 12 -1.32 -44.48 48.24
N ILE A 13 -0.29 -43.73 48.67
CA ILE A 13 -0.05 -42.29 48.47
C ILE A 13 -1.28 -41.39 48.20
N ILE A 14 -1.50 -40.41 49.10
CA ILE A 14 -1.85 -39.04 48.70
C ILE A 14 -0.92 -38.06 49.45
N LEU A 15 0.11 -37.55 48.77
CA LEU A 15 0.81 -36.35 49.23
C LEU A 15 -0.01 -35.12 48.80
N THR A 16 -0.59 -34.40 49.76
CA THR A 16 -1.26 -33.12 49.52
C THR A 16 -0.25 -32.01 49.23
N GLN A 17 0.17 -31.91 47.97
CA GLN A 17 1.02 -30.81 47.52
C GLN A 17 0.20 -29.53 47.40
N CYS A 18 0.46 -28.56 48.29
CA CYS A 18 -0.18 -27.25 48.27
C CYS A 18 0.44 -26.39 47.17
N SER A 19 -0.12 -26.47 45.96
CA SER A 19 0.26 -25.58 44.85
C SER A 19 -0.07 -24.14 45.21
N LEU A 20 0.94 -23.34 45.51
CA LEU A 20 0.81 -21.89 45.61
C LEU A 20 0.38 -21.33 44.25
N ILE A 21 -0.90 -20.99 44.13
CA ILE A 21 -1.45 -20.32 42.95
C ILE A 21 -0.89 -18.89 42.96
N TYR A 22 0.27 -18.71 42.33
CA TYR A 22 0.76 -17.38 41.99
C TYR A 22 -0.24 -16.80 40.99
N ALA A 23 -1.11 -15.91 41.46
CA ALA A 23 -2.06 -15.23 40.61
C ALA A 23 -1.24 -14.37 39.63
N GLN A 24 -1.03 -14.90 38.41
CA GLN A 24 -0.34 -14.20 37.34
C GLN A 24 -1.11 -12.92 37.08
N GLN A 25 -0.55 -11.79 37.55
CA GLN A 25 -1.26 -10.53 37.56
C GLN A 25 -1.50 -10.11 36.11
N ALA A 26 -2.73 -10.33 35.64
CA ALA A 26 -3.17 -9.85 34.35
C ALA A 26 -2.91 -8.34 34.34
N ALA A 27 -2.00 -7.90 33.46
CA ALA A 27 -1.69 -6.49 33.32
C ALA A 27 -3.01 -5.80 32.98
N ALA A 28 -3.48 -4.95 33.89
CA ALA A 28 -4.72 -4.20 33.66
C ALA A 28 -4.56 -3.47 32.32
N PRO A 29 -5.56 -3.53 31.41
CA PRO A 29 -5.46 -2.87 30.13
C PRO A 29 -5.11 -1.40 30.39
N ALA A 30 -3.98 -0.96 29.83
CA ALA A 30 -3.42 0.35 30.16
C ALA A 30 -4.49 1.42 29.88
N PRO A 31 -4.68 2.39 30.79
CA PRO A 31 -5.77 3.34 30.68
C PRO A 31 -5.70 4.04 29.33
N SER A 32 -6.78 3.92 28.55
CA SER A 32 -6.88 4.41 27.18
C SER A 32 -6.95 5.94 27.14
N GLY A 33 -5.80 6.58 27.41
CA GLY A 33 -5.57 7.97 27.02
C GLY A 33 -5.62 8.09 25.50
N PRO A 34 -5.86 9.29 24.96
CA PRO A 34 -5.97 9.51 23.52
C PRO A 34 -4.73 8.98 22.79
N THR A 35 -4.93 8.10 21.81
CA THR A 35 -3.83 7.43 21.11
C THR A 35 -2.98 8.45 20.36
N ASN A 36 -1.69 8.52 20.72
CA ASN A 36 -0.74 9.53 20.25
C ASN A 36 0.49 8.87 19.62
N ILE A 37 0.54 8.82 18.29
CA ILE A 37 1.61 8.16 17.52
C ILE A 37 2.99 8.73 17.88
N THR A 38 3.10 10.04 18.02
CA THR A 38 4.34 10.72 18.43
C THR A 38 4.87 10.18 19.76
N ALA A 39 4.02 10.04 20.79
CA ALA A 39 4.43 9.57 22.10
C ALA A 39 4.81 8.08 22.09
N ILE A 40 4.18 7.28 21.23
CA ILE A 40 4.51 5.86 21.00
C ILE A 40 5.90 5.72 20.34
N LEU A 41 6.17 6.51 19.29
CA LEU A 41 7.46 6.51 18.61
C LEU A 41 8.58 7.06 19.51
N GLU A 42 8.30 8.10 20.29
CA GLU A 42 9.24 8.68 21.26
C GLU A 42 9.56 7.70 22.41
N LYS A 43 8.57 6.92 22.89
CA LYS A 43 8.78 5.82 23.85
C LYS A 43 9.75 4.74 23.33
N ALA A 44 9.75 4.48 22.03
CA ALA A 44 10.63 3.49 21.41
C ALA A 44 12.02 4.03 21.04
N GLY A 45 12.24 5.35 21.11
CA GLY A 45 13.57 6.00 21.03
C GLY A 45 14.32 5.95 19.68
N GLN A 46 13.96 5.03 18.78
CA GLN A 46 14.68 4.72 17.54
C GLN A 46 14.07 5.33 16.27
N PHE A 47 13.12 6.27 16.40
CA PHE A 47 12.29 6.81 15.31
C PHE A 47 12.40 8.33 15.17
N THR A 48 13.50 8.93 15.61
CA THR A 48 13.70 10.38 15.76
C THR A 48 13.51 11.14 14.44
N LEU A 49 14.01 10.58 13.34
CA LEU A 49 13.87 11.13 11.99
C LEU A 49 12.42 11.04 11.51
N LEU A 50 11.74 9.93 11.78
CA LEU A 50 10.32 9.74 11.45
C LEU A 50 9.44 10.73 12.20
N ILE A 51 9.64 10.87 13.52
CA ILE A 51 8.93 11.84 14.37
C ILE A 51 9.12 13.27 13.85
N ARG A 52 10.35 13.64 13.50
CA ARG A 52 10.67 14.96 12.95
C ARG A 52 9.96 15.22 11.61
N LEU A 53 9.92 14.22 10.72
CA LEU A 53 9.22 14.30 9.44
C LEU A 53 7.69 14.37 9.60
N LEU A 54 7.10 13.57 10.50
CA LEU A 54 5.67 13.58 10.80
C LEU A 54 5.22 14.89 11.46
N LYS A 55 6.06 15.51 12.31
CA LYS A 55 5.82 16.85 12.87
C LYS A 55 5.94 17.94 11.79
N ALA A 56 7.00 17.91 10.97
CA ALA A 56 7.21 18.89 9.90
C ALA A 56 6.13 18.86 8.79
N THR A 57 5.43 17.73 8.63
CA THR A 57 4.33 17.57 7.66
C THR A 57 2.94 17.63 8.29
N GLN A 58 2.85 17.83 9.62
CA GLN A 58 1.61 17.79 10.42
C GLN A 58 0.80 16.47 10.30
N LEU A 59 1.36 15.42 9.70
CA LEU A 59 0.71 14.11 9.57
C LEU A 59 0.53 13.43 10.93
N ALA A 60 1.40 13.69 11.90
CA ALA A 60 1.18 13.24 13.28
C ALA A 60 -0.18 13.72 13.82
N ASP A 61 -0.46 15.01 13.69
CA ASP A 61 -1.69 15.62 14.20
C ASP A 61 -2.92 15.18 13.41
N GLN A 62 -2.80 15.01 12.08
CA GLN A 62 -3.87 14.48 11.24
C GLN A 62 -4.24 13.04 11.58
N ILE A 63 -3.26 12.15 11.81
CA ILE A 63 -3.54 10.74 12.14
C ILE A 63 -4.06 10.64 13.59
N ASN A 64 -3.45 11.35 14.54
CA ASN A 64 -3.97 11.43 15.92
C ASN A 64 -5.43 11.94 15.92
N THR A 65 -5.74 12.99 15.14
CA THR A 65 -7.11 13.51 15.00
C THR A 65 -8.05 12.46 14.42
N GLN A 66 -7.66 11.76 13.36
CA GLN A 66 -8.49 10.70 12.76
C GLN A 66 -8.72 9.54 13.74
N LEU A 67 -7.71 9.07 14.47
CA LEU A 67 -7.86 8.00 15.47
C LEU A 67 -8.79 8.39 16.63
N ASN A 68 -8.82 9.66 17.03
CA ASN A 68 -9.68 10.14 18.12
C ASN A 68 -11.09 10.57 17.66
N ASN A 69 -11.33 10.79 16.36
CA ASN A 69 -12.62 11.22 15.80
C ASN A 69 -13.30 10.15 14.92
N SER A 70 -12.59 9.09 14.53
CA SER A 70 -13.09 8.02 13.67
C SER A 70 -12.74 6.65 14.23
N ASN A 71 -13.73 5.75 14.24
CA ASN A 71 -13.51 4.35 14.60
C ASN A 71 -12.83 3.52 13.48
N GLN A 72 -12.39 4.16 12.39
CA GLN A 72 -11.59 3.50 11.36
C GLN A 72 -10.14 3.35 11.82
N GLY A 73 -9.80 2.13 12.25
CA GLY A 73 -8.43 1.81 12.65
C GLY A 73 -7.44 1.85 11.47
N MET A 74 -6.16 2.03 11.78
CA MET A 74 -5.07 2.24 10.83
C MET A 74 -3.84 1.40 11.15
N THR A 75 -2.95 1.29 10.17
CA THR A 75 -1.64 0.64 10.31
C THR A 75 -0.53 1.59 9.85
N LEU A 76 0.47 1.83 10.68
CA LEU A 76 1.65 2.64 10.39
C LEU A 76 2.90 1.76 10.34
N PHE A 77 3.61 1.78 9.21
CA PHE A 77 4.95 1.23 9.10
C PHE A 77 5.97 2.28 9.51
N ALA A 78 6.65 2.06 10.63
CA ALA A 78 7.67 2.94 11.17
C ALA A 78 9.07 2.43 10.78
N PRO A 79 9.75 3.05 9.80
CA PRO A 79 11.18 2.84 9.58
C PRO A 79 11.98 3.53 10.71
N PRO A 80 12.89 2.83 11.43
CA PRO A 80 13.76 3.45 12.41
C PRO A 80 14.87 4.28 11.75
N ASP A 81 15.62 5.00 12.58
CA ASP A 81 16.68 5.91 12.15
C ASP A 81 17.82 5.17 11.41
N ASN A 82 17.98 3.86 11.62
CA ASN A 82 18.88 3.00 10.83
C ASN A 82 18.34 2.75 9.40
N ALA A 83 17.04 2.53 9.22
CA ALA A 83 16.42 2.34 7.91
C ALA A 83 16.55 3.59 7.03
N PHE A 84 16.47 4.79 7.63
CA PHE A 84 16.80 6.05 6.96
C PHE A 84 18.29 6.18 6.63
N SER A 85 19.17 5.63 7.47
CA SER A 85 20.62 5.62 7.23
C SER A 85 21.05 4.62 6.15
N SER A 86 20.27 3.55 5.94
CA SER A 86 20.41 2.60 4.82
C SER A 86 19.96 3.17 3.47
N LEU A 87 19.25 4.31 3.45
CA LEU A 87 18.94 5.00 2.19
C LEU A 87 20.17 5.71 1.64
N GLN A 88 20.25 5.78 0.30
CA GLN A 88 21.26 6.59 -0.37
C GLN A 88 21.21 8.05 0.13
N SER A 89 22.36 8.57 0.56
CA SER A 89 22.45 9.93 1.11
C SER A 89 21.95 10.98 0.10
N GLY A 90 21.22 11.96 0.60
CA GLY A 90 20.57 12.99 -0.22
C GLY A 90 19.17 12.64 -0.72
N THR A 91 18.74 11.37 -0.71
CA THR A 91 17.41 10.94 -1.19
C THR A 91 16.27 11.81 -0.66
N LEU A 92 16.18 12.03 0.67
CA LEU A 92 15.14 12.87 1.28
C LEU A 92 15.26 14.37 0.98
N ASN A 93 16.44 14.85 0.56
CA ASN A 93 16.69 16.25 0.22
C ASN A 93 16.33 16.54 -1.25
N SER A 94 16.46 15.54 -2.14
CA SER A 94 16.04 15.61 -3.54
C SER A 94 14.52 15.59 -3.74
N LEU A 95 13.75 15.24 -2.70
CA LEU A 95 12.29 15.24 -2.73
C LEU A 95 11.74 16.64 -2.42
N SER A 96 10.68 17.05 -3.12
CA SER A 96 9.85 18.18 -2.72
C SER A 96 9.04 17.86 -1.46
N ASP A 97 8.53 18.87 -0.77
CA ASP A 97 7.75 18.65 0.46
C ASP A 97 6.44 17.89 0.20
N GLN A 98 5.83 18.07 -0.98
CA GLN A 98 4.71 17.25 -1.43
C GLN A 98 5.10 15.77 -1.56
N GLN A 99 6.29 15.48 -2.10
CA GLN A 99 6.79 14.10 -2.22
C GLN A 99 7.15 13.51 -0.85
N LYS A 100 7.63 14.31 0.12
CA LYS A 100 7.85 13.88 1.52
C LYS A 100 6.52 13.53 2.21
N VAL A 101 5.49 14.35 2.05
CA VAL A 101 4.12 14.07 2.54
C VAL A 101 3.58 12.79 1.91
N GLN A 102 3.75 12.60 0.60
CA GLN A 102 3.33 11.40 -0.12
C GLN A 102 4.10 10.14 0.32
N LEU A 103 5.41 10.24 0.58
CA LEU A 103 6.25 9.17 1.13
C LEU A 103 5.76 8.74 2.53
N LEU A 104 5.46 9.69 3.42
CA LEU A 104 4.96 9.39 4.77
C LEU A 104 3.55 8.77 4.72
N GLN A 105 2.66 9.28 3.86
CA GLN A 105 1.34 8.68 3.64
C GLN A 105 1.43 7.25 3.06
N TYR A 106 2.48 6.91 2.30
CA TYR A 106 2.68 5.55 1.78
C TYR A 106 3.02 4.54 2.89
N HIS A 107 3.55 5.03 4.02
CA HIS A 107 3.77 4.22 5.22
C HIS A 107 2.49 4.01 6.07
N VAL A 108 1.37 4.65 5.71
CA VAL A 108 0.10 4.53 6.44
C VAL A 108 -0.93 3.78 5.59
N ILE A 109 -1.53 2.74 6.15
CA ILE A 109 -2.72 2.07 5.62
C ILE A 109 -3.94 2.59 6.39
N PRO A 110 -5.01 3.08 5.72
CA PRO A 110 -6.27 3.52 6.35
C PRO A 110 -7.16 2.35 6.81
N ASN A 111 -6.55 1.27 7.26
CA ASN A 111 -7.20 0.07 7.76
C ASN A 111 -6.28 -0.58 8.80
N PHE A 112 -6.87 -1.06 9.90
CA PHE A 112 -6.16 -1.87 10.88
C PHE A 112 -5.85 -3.25 10.28
N LEU A 113 -4.59 -3.68 10.36
CA LEU A 113 -4.13 -4.99 9.90
C LEU A 113 -3.23 -5.60 10.97
N SER A 114 -3.68 -6.69 11.57
CA SER A 114 -2.87 -7.54 12.45
C SER A 114 -1.92 -8.46 11.65
N MET A 115 -0.94 -9.06 12.33
CA MET A 115 0.00 -10.04 11.73
C MET A 115 -0.70 -11.25 11.08
N SER A 116 -1.90 -11.62 11.55
CA SER A 116 -2.73 -12.64 10.90
C SER A 116 -3.41 -12.11 9.63
N GLN A 117 -3.87 -10.86 9.62
CA GLN A 117 -4.55 -10.27 8.45
C GLN A 117 -3.59 -9.98 7.29
N PHE A 118 -2.29 -9.77 7.53
CA PHE A 118 -1.27 -9.70 6.47
C PHE A 118 -1.11 -11.00 5.65
N GLN A 119 -1.59 -12.14 6.15
CA GLN A 119 -1.64 -13.40 5.40
C GLN A 119 -2.88 -13.50 4.49
N THR A 120 -3.95 -12.76 4.81
CA THR A 120 -5.23 -12.80 4.10
C THR A 120 -5.52 -11.52 3.30
N VAL A 121 -4.59 -10.55 3.28
CA VAL A 121 -4.82 -9.26 2.61
C VAL A 121 -4.71 -9.41 1.09
N SER A 122 -5.68 -8.85 0.36
CA SER A 122 -5.65 -8.83 -1.10
C SER A 122 -4.61 -7.82 -1.60
N ASN A 123 -3.69 -8.30 -2.43
CA ASN A 123 -2.62 -7.48 -3.00
C ASN A 123 -3.02 -6.90 -4.37
N PRO A 124 -2.56 -5.68 -4.74
CA PRO A 124 -1.81 -4.74 -3.90
C PRO A 124 -2.71 -4.00 -2.89
N VAL A 125 -2.18 -3.77 -1.70
CA VAL A 125 -2.85 -3.06 -0.59
C VAL A 125 -2.90 -1.55 -0.85
N ARG A 126 -3.97 -0.89 -0.40
CA ARG A 126 -4.14 0.58 -0.48
C ARG A 126 -3.50 1.28 0.72
N THR A 127 -2.73 2.33 0.45
CA THR A 127 -2.13 3.24 1.46
C THR A 127 -2.78 4.61 1.40
N GLN A 128 -2.44 5.52 2.32
CA GLN A 128 -2.93 6.91 2.28
C GLN A 128 -2.31 7.72 1.14
N ALA A 129 -1.21 7.28 0.51
CA ALA A 129 -0.54 8.02 -0.56
C ALA A 129 -1.35 8.15 -1.85
N GLY A 130 -2.34 7.27 -2.08
CA GLY A 130 -3.18 7.30 -3.27
C GLY A 130 -3.74 5.93 -3.64
N ASN A 131 -3.93 5.70 -4.94
CA ASN A 131 -4.46 4.44 -5.44
C ASN A 131 -3.36 3.37 -5.60
N ASN A 132 -3.71 2.14 -5.24
CA ASN A 132 -2.92 0.92 -5.37
C ASN A 132 -2.79 0.39 -6.82
N SER A 133 -3.11 1.20 -7.82
CA SER A 133 -3.02 0.83 -9.23
C SER A 133 -1.57 0.58 -9.67
N PRO A 134 -1.31 -0.31 -10.65
CA PRO A 134 0.01 -0.47 -11.24
C PRO A 134 0.60 0.87 -11.70
N GLY A 135 1.87 1.12 -11.38
CA GLY A 135 2.56 2.39 -11.68
C GLY A 135 2.26 3.56 -10.73
N GLN A 136 1.35 3.41 -9.76
CA GLN A 136 1.06 4.42 -8.73
C GLN A 136 1.67 4.01 -7.37
N PHE A 137 0.83 3.59 -6.42
CA PHE A 137 1.21 3.22 -5.06
C PHE A 137 0.88 1.74 -4.73
N PRO A 138 1.28 0.76 -5.57
CA PRO A 138 1.11 -0.63 -5.21
C PRO A 138 1.92 -0.93 -3.94
N LEU A 139 1.31 -1.59 -2.97
CA LEU A 139 2.00 -2.11 -1.78
C LEU A 139 1.70 -3.62 -1.69
N ASN A 140 2.68 -4.46 -1.93
CA ASN A 140 2.49 -5.91 -1.94
C ASN A 140 2.98 -6.49 -0.61
N VAL A 141 2.08 -7.08 0.18
CA VAL A 141 2.38 -7.74 1.45
C VAL A 141 2.36 -9.25 1.24
N THR A 142 3.46 -9.93 1.58
CA THR A 142 3.60 -11.39 1.51
C THR A 142 4.10 -11.92 2.85
N THR A 143 3.60 -13.08 3.29
CA THR A 143 4.09 -13.72 4.52
C THR A 143 4.95 -14.92 4.15
N SER A 144 6.18 -14.96 4.67
CA SER A 144 7.11 -16.08 4.50
C SER A 144 6.87 -17.17 5.56
N GLY A 145 7.37 -18.38 5.33
CA GLY A 145 7.08 -19.57 6.15
C GLY A 145 7.43 -19.44 7.64
N ASN A 146 8.30 -18.51 8.02
CA ASN A 146 8.67 -18.20 9.40
C ASN A 146 7.73 -17.20 10.08
N ASN A 147 6.48 -17.06 9.58
CA ASN A 147 5.52 -15.99 9.91
C ASN A 147 6.03 -14.55 9.70
N GLN A 148 7.17 -14.37 9.02
CA GLN A 148 7.75 -13.05 8.75
C GLN A 148 7.01 -12.35 7.61
N VAL A 149 6.44 -11.19 7.89
CA VAL A 149 5.75 -10.35 6.91
C VAL A 149 6.76 -9.52 6.14
N ASN A 150 6.70 -9.62 4.82
CA ASN A 150 7.52 -8.94 3.83
C ASN A 150 6.63 -7.96 3.07
N ILE A 151 7.15 -6.77 2.77
CA ILE A 151 6.42 -5.67 2.14
C ILE A 151 7.26 -5.19 0.95
N SER A 152 6.77 -5.41 -0.26
CA SER A 152 7.43 -4.98 -1.50
C SER A 152 6.68 -3.83 -2.16
N THR A 153 7.43 -2.83 -2.61
CA THR A 153 6.93 -1.59 -3.23
C THR A 153 7.09 -1.57 -4.75
N GLY A 154 7.73 -2.61 -5.31
CA GLY A 154 8.23 -2.65 -6.67
C GLY A 154 9.60 -1.99 -6.87
N VAL A 155 10.05 -1.14 -5.94
CA VAL A 155 11.40 -0.53 -5.93
C VAL A 155 12.28 -1.17 -4.87
N ASN A 156 11.73 -1.36 -3.67
CA ASN A 156 12.41 -2.02 -2.57
C ASN A 156 11.48 -3.05 -1.89
N THR A 157 12.09 -3.92 -1.08
CA THR A 157 11.37 -4.82 -0.18
C THR A 157 11.86 -4.55 1.23
N ALA A 158 10.94 -4.42 2.17
CA ALA A 158 11.19 -4.26 3.59
C ALA A 158 10.57 -5.43 4.36
N THR A 159 11.19 -5.88 5.44
CA THR A 159 10.60 -6.86 6.37
C THR A 159 10.01 -6.15 7.58
N VAL A 160 8.87 -6.65 8.06
CA VAL A 160 8.31 -6.25 9.36
C VAL A 160 9.10 -6.97 10.44
N ALA A 161 9.74 -6.19 11.32
CA ALA A 161 10.57 -6.71 12.39
C ALA A 161 9.75 -6.96 13.67
N ASN A 162 9.13 -5.91 14.21
CA ASN A 162 8.42 -5.95 15.51
C ASN A 162 7.15 -5.09 15.48
N ALA A 163 6.14 -5.45 16.27
CA ALA A 163 5.08 -4.52 16.65
C ALA A 163 5.62 -3.60 17.75
N ILE A 164 5.70 -2.29 17.47
CA ILE A 164 6.05 -1.27 18.46
C ILE A 164 4.85 -0.94 19.35
N TYR A 165 3.66 -1.00 18.76
CA TYR A 165 2.39 -0.77 19.43
C TYR A 165 1.28 -1.45 18.63
N THR A 166 0.30 -2.05 19.30
CA THR A 166 -0.92 -2.55 18.65
C THR A 166 -2.05 -2.56 19.68
N ASP A 167 -3.14 -1.85 19.37
CA ASP A 167 -4.42 -1.96 20.07
C ASP A 167 -5.52 -2.43 19.09
N ASN A 168 -6.77 -1.96 19.22
CA ASN A 168 -7.87 -2.29 18.31
C ASN A 168 -8.11 -1.24 17.19
N GLN A 169 -7.38 -0.12 17.20
CA GLN A 169 -7.53 1.01 16.29
C GLN A 169 -6.21 1.44 15.63
N LEU A 170 -5.05 1.16 16.23
CA LEU A 170 -3.74 1.50 15.69
C LEU A 170 -2.78 0.31 15.84
N ALA A 171 -2.20 -0.10 14.72
CA ALA A 171 -0.99 -0.93 14.71
C ALA A 171 0.21 -0.12 14.20
N VAL A 172 1.31 -0.10 14.95
CA VAL A 172 2.60 0.49 14.58
C VAL A 172 3.62 -0.63 14.45
N TYR A 173 4.04 -0.91 13.22
CA TYR A 173 5.01 -1.96 12.90
C TYR A 173 6.35 -1.36 12.52
N GLN A 174 7.41 -1.82 13.16
CA GLN A 174 8.78 -1.54 12.73
C GLN A 174 9.06 -2.24 11.40
N VAL A 175 9.53 -1.48 10.41
CA VAL A 175 10.07 -2.02 9.15
C VAL A 175 11.58 -1.79 9.07
N ASP A 176 12.32 -2.73 8.49
CA ASP A 176 13.79 -2.66 8.38
C ASP A 176 14.29 -1.62 7.35
N ASN A 177 13.44 -1.21 6.41
CA ASN A 177 13.74 -0.28 5.32
C ASN A 177 12.58 0.71 5.14
N VAL A 178 12.89 1.93 4.72
CA VAL A 178 11.89 2.93 4.31
C VAL A 178 11.17 2.45 3.05
N LEU A 179 9.85 2.45 3.03
CA LEU A 179 9.03 2.04 1.90
C LEU A 179 9.09 3.11 0.79
N GLN A 180 9.70 2.79 -0.35
CA GLN A 180 9.84 3.68 -1.50
C GLN A 180 8.75 3.41 -2.54
N PRO A 181 7.70 4.24 -2.67
CA PRO A 181 6.67 4.02 -3.69
C PRO A 181 7.20 4.18 -5.11
N LEU A 182 6.76 3.28 -6.00
CA LEU A 182 7.16 3.25 -7.41
C LEU A 182 6.93 4.59 -8.13
N ALA A 183 5.86 5.31 -7.82
CA ALA A 183 5.58 6.65 -8.38
C ALA A 183 6.55 7.77 -7.96
N LEU A 184 7.46 7.55 -7.00
CA LEU A 184 8.49 8.50 -6.58
C LEU A 184 9.93 8.05 -6.90
N PHE A 185 10.19 6.74 -6.86
CA PHE A 185 11.55 6.20 -6.96
C PHE A 185 11.76 5.22 -8.11
N GLY A 186 10.69 4.79 -8.79
CA GLY A 186 10.80 4.08 -10.05
C GLY A 186 11.22 5.02 -11.18
N THR A 187 11.72 4.45 -12.28
CA THR A 187 11.67 5.13 -13.58
C THR A 187 10.23 5.57 -13.83
N PRO A 188 9.95 6.82 -14.26
CA PRO A 188 8.59 7.28 -14.49
C PRO A 188 7.82 6.29 -15.37
N ALA A 189 6.74 5.72 -14.83
CA ALA A 189 5.78 4.99 -15.65
C ALA A 189 5.38 5.93 -16.79
N PRO A 190 5.42 5.50 -18.08
CA PRO A 190 5.17 6.40 -19.20
C PRO A 190 3.86 7.14 -18.97
N ALA A 191 3.95 8.46 -18.78
CA ALA A 191 2.80 9.26 -18.39
C ALA A 191 1.67 8.96 -19.40
N PRO A 192 0.46 8.58 -18.94
CA PRO A 192 -0.59 8.11 -19.81
C PRO A 192 -0.83 9.18 -20.87
N ALA A 193 -0.42 8.89 -22.10
CA ALA A 193 -0.16 9.92 -23.09
C ALA A 193 -1.43 10.76 -23.28
N PRO A 194 -1.37 12.10 -23.18
CA PRO A 194 -2.56 12.95 -23.15
C PRO A 194 -3.42 12.62 -24.37
N THR A 195 -4.60 12.03 -24.12
CA THR A 195 -5.19 11.03 -25.00
C THR A 195 -5.31 11.54 -26.43
N ALA A 196 -4.34 11.15 -27.27
CA ALA A 196 -4.23 11.68 -28.62
C ALA A 196 -5.44 11.18 -29.41
N SER A 197 -6.38 12.08 -29.70
CA SER A 197 -7.63 11.81 -30.41
C SER A 197 -7.34 11.22 -31.79
N THR A 198 -7.25 9.89 -31.88
CA THR A 198 -6.77 9.17 -33.05
C THR A 198 -7.72 9.39 -34.23
N PRO A 199 -7.25 10.00 -35.34
CA PRO A 199 -8.06 10.09 -36.54
C PRO A 199 -8.31 8.67 -37.08
N LYS A 200 -9.58 8.30 -37.25
CA LYS A 200 -9.97 6.99 -37.80
C LYS A 200 -9.42 6.83 -39.22
N LYS A 201 -8.31 6.08 -39.39
CA LYS A 201 -7.90 5.63 -40.73
C LYS A 201 -8.69 4.36 -41.12
N LYS A 202 -9.07 4.29 -42.38
CA LYS A 202 -10.05 3.34 -42.94
C LYS A 202 -9.48 1.92 -43.05
N SER A 203 -10.35 0.92 -42.89
CA SER A 203 -10.06 -0.51 -43.11
C SER A 203 -9.64 -0.83 -44.56
N PRO A 204 -8.95 -1.95 -44.82
CA PRO A 204 -8.41 -2.27 -46.14
C PRO A 204 -9.47 -2.80 -47.13
N VAL A 205 -9.09 -2.80 -48.41
CA VAL A 205 -9.73 -3.51 -49.53
C VAL A 205 -8.63 -4.33 -50.23
N VAL A 206 -9.00 -5.43 -50.89
CA VAL A 206 -8.08 -6.52 -51.28
C VAL A 206 -7.94 -6.66 -52.81
N ASP A 207 -6.76 -7.08 -53.24
CA ASP A 207 -6.37 -7.63 -54.57
C ASP A 207 -6.46 -6.78 -55.86
N SER A 208 -5.28 -6.53 -56.45
CA SER A 208 -4.77 -7.00 -57.77
C SER A 208 -5.60 -6.87 -59.08
N PRO A 209 -5.00 -6.88 -60.31
CA PRO A 209 -3.56 -6.94 -60.68
C PRO A 209 -3.06 -5.98 -61.83
N VAL A 210 -1.72 -5.86 -61.96
CA VAL A 210 -0.91 -5.80 -63.22
C VAL A 210 -0.87 -4.55 -64.15
N SER A 211 0.38 -4.23 -64.58
CA SER A 211 0.87 -3.43 -65.74
C SER A 211 0.69 -1.89 -65.84
N GLY A 212 1.69 -1.23 -66.43
CA GLY A 212 1.50 0.02 -67.21
C GLY A 212 2.33 1.27 -66.89
N ASP A 213 3.67 1.18 -66.93
CA ASP A 213 4.67 2.14 -67.47
C ASP A 213 4.60 3.69 -67.26
N ASP A 214 5.68 4.36 -67.72
CA ASP A 214 5.93 5.81 -67.91
C ASP A 214 6.13 6.79 -66.72
N GLU A 215 7.42 6.98 -66.43
CA GLU A 215 8.17 8.20 -66.09
C GLU A 215 7.51 9.59 -66.29
N THR A 216 7.72 10.53 -65.34
CA THR A 216 8.37 11.87 -65.53
C THR A 216 8.28 12.73 -64.24
N THR A 217 9.32 13.55 -63.96
CA THR A 217 9.44 14.54 -62.85
C THR A 217 9.58 15.97 -63.43
N PRO A 218 9.59 17.10 -62.65
CA PRO A 218 9.52 17.31 -61.20
C PRO A 218 8.22 18.06 -60.73
N ASP A 219 8.08 19.25 -60.12
CA ASP A 219 8.97 20.40 -59.75
C ASP A 219 8.43 21.24 -58.55
N VAL A 220 9.13 22.33 -58.20
CA VAL A 220 8.99 23.24 -57.04
C VAL A 220 7.75 24.15 -56.99
N SER A 221 7.32 24.51 -55.75
CA SER A 221 7.36 25.91 -55.25
C SER A 221 6.95 26.09 -53.78
N HIS A 222 7.39 27.21 -53.17
CA HIS A 222 7.26 27.54 -51.74
C HIS A 222 5.90 28.15 -51.35
N ALA A 223 5.44 27.93 -50.11
CA ALA A 223 4.95 28.99 -49.19
C ALA A 223 4.65 28.46 -47.77
N VAL A 224 4.67 29.35 -46.77
CA VAL A 224 4.27 29.09 -45.36
C VAL A 224 3.16 30.08 -44.97
N GLY A 225 2.09 29.64 -44.28
CA GLY A 225 1.05 30.58 -43.83
C GLY A 225 -0.16 30.00 -43.07
N PHE A 226 -0.09 30.03 -41.75
CA PHE A 226 -1.17 30.05 -40.73
C PHE A 226 -2.67 29.89 -41.09
N ALA A 227 -3.25 28.82 -40.50
CA ALA A 227 -4.39 28.85 -39.55
C ALA A 227 -5.87 28.94 -39.99
N MET A 228 -6.72 28.52 -39.03
CA MET A 228 -8.16 28.79 -38.86
C MET A 228 -9.17 27.94 -39.64
N ASN A 229 -9.41 26.70 -39.16
CA ASN A 229 -10.55 25.86 -39.58
C ASN A 229 -11.75 26.00 -38.63
N GLY A 230 -12.92 26.31 -39.19
CA GLY A 230 -14.20 26.36 -38.47
C GLY A 230 -15.17 25.24 -38.86
N LEU A 231 -15.94 24.79 -37.87
CA LEU A 231 -17.37 24.45 -37.89
C LEU A 231 -18.01 24.06 -39.26
N VAL A 232 -18.22 22.75 -39.46
CA VAL A 232 -19.26 22.15 -40.33
C VAL A 232 -19.89 20.97 -39.55
N SER A 233 -21.19 20.93 -39.27
CA SER A 233 -22.35 20.80 -40.18
C SER A 233 -22.51 19.37 -40.72
N PHE A 234 -23.56 18.69 -40.29
CA PHE A 234 -23.98 17.36 -40.75
C PHE A 234 -25.47 17.37 -41.09
N LEU A 235 -25.80 17.00 -42.32
CA LEU A 235 -27.17 16.78 -42.79
C LEU A 235 -27.44 15.25 -42.79
N GLY A 236 -28.59 14.83 -42.24
CA GLY A 236 -28.87 13.42 -41.98
C GLY A 236 -29.72 12.70 -43.05
N ILE A 237 -30.07 11.45 -42.75
CA ILE A 237 -31.11 10.67 -43.44
C ILE A 237 -32.07 10.11 -42.37
N ALA A 238 -33.36 10.06 -42.68
CA ALA A 238 -34.42 9.54 -41.79
C ALA A 238 -34.74 8.06 -42.08
N PHE A 239 -35.42 7.41 -41.14
CA PHE A 239 -36.15 6.15 -41.37
C PHE A 239 -37.53 6.22 -40.70
N LEU A 240 -38.52 5.49 -41.23
CA LEU A 240 -39.95 5.79 -41.06
C LEU A 240 -40.75 4.74 -40.26
N ALA A 241 -41.91 5.19 -39.78
CA ALA A 241 -42.87 4.59 -38.85
C ALA A 241 -43.46 3.19 -39.15
N GLY A 242 -44.07 2.60 -38.11
CA GLY A 242 -45.02 1.46 -38.14
C GLY A 242 -45.13 0.80 -36.76
N MET A 243 -46.08 1.14 -35.89
CA MET A 243 -47.52 0.77 -35.84
C MET A 243 -47.86 -0.60 -35.23
N LEU A 244 -48.37 -0.53 -33.99
CA LEU A 244 -49.57 -1.20 -33.46
C LEU A 244 -49.77 -2.72 -33.63
N SER A 245 -49.52 -3.48 -32.55
CA SER A 245 -50.38 -4.55 -32.01
C SER A 245 -50.03 -4.81 -30.54
#